data_AF-A0A9D6R0W4-F1
#
_entry.id   AF-A0A9D6R0W4-F1
#
_cell.length_a   1.000
_cell.length_b   1.000
_cell.length_c   1.000
_cell.angle_alpha   90.00
_cell.angle_beta   90.00
_cell.angle_gamma   90.00
#
_symmetry.space_group_name_H-M   'P 1'
#
loop_
_entity.id
_entity.type
_entity.pdbx_description
1 polymer ?
#
loop_
_entity_poly.entity_id
_entity_poly.type
_entity_poly.pdbx_seq_one_letter_code
_entity_poly.pdbx_strand_id
1 'polypeptide(L)' 'AVYDALVEKRGVVPNMIKTVANSPELVKGFAAFMGPLMGPGEVSQQLKELIALYVSLKNNCHY' A
#
# COMPACT_ATOMS: atom_id res chain seq x y z
N ALA A 1 6.20 -8.11 -14.53
CA ALA A 1 5.45 -6.87 -14.78
C ALA A 1 5.14 -6.09 -13.49
N VAL A 2 4.26 -6.55 -12.59
CA VAL A 2 3.89 -5.78 -11.38
C VAL A 2 5.06 -5.59 -10.42
N TYR A 3 5.85 -6.64 -10.18
CA TYR A 3 7.03 -6.55 -9.31
C TYR A 3 8.10 -5.63 -9.89
N ASP A 4 8.39 -5.75 -11.19
CA ASP A 4 9.39 -4.90 -11.87
C ASP A 4 9.01 -3.41 -11.76
N ALA A 5 7.73 -3.08 -11.99
CA ALA A 5 7.23 -1.71 -11.84
C ALA A 5 7.32 -1.20 -10.39
N LEU A 6 7.20 -2.07 -9.39
CA LEU A 6 7.36 -1.70 -7.98
C LEU A 6 8.83 -1.50 -7.61
N VAL A 7 9.73 -2.33 -8.13
CA VAL A 7 11.19 -2.16 -7.94
C VAL A 7 11.65 -0.87 -8.60
N GLU A 8 11.19 -0.55 -9.81
CA GLU A 8 11.53 0.70 -10.49
C GLU A 8 11.07 1.94 -9.70
N LYS A 9 9.85 1.91 -9.13
CA LYS A 9 9.29 3.06 -8.40
C LYS A 9 9.73 3.18 -6.95
N ARG A 10 10.00 2.06 -6.26
CA ARG A 10 10.23 2.01 -4.81
C ARG A 10 11.55 1.35 -4.40
N GLY A 11 12.31 0.80 -5.33
CA GLY A 11 13.53 0.01 -5.07
C GLY A 11 13.28 -1.37 -4.47
N VAL A 12 12.03 -1.71 -4.11
CA VAL A 12 11.66 -2.96 -3.45
C VAL A 12 10.22 -3.34 -3.77
N VAL A 13 9.94 -4.65 -3.72
CA VAL A 13 8.56 -5.17 -3.71
C VAL A 13 8.11 -5.31 -2.25
N PRO A 14 7.10 -4.55 -1.78
CA PRO A 14 6.58 -4.68 -0.41
C PRO A 14 6.04 -6.10 -0.15
N ASN A 15 6.27 -6.63 1.05
CA ASN A 15 5.87 -8.00 1.37
C ASN A 15 4.35 -8.21 1.32
N MET A 16 3.53 -7.20 1.65
CA MET A 16 2.07 -7.25 1.48
C MET A 16 1.66 -7.58 0.04
N ILE A 17 2.32 -6.99 -0.96
CA ILE A 17 2.04 -7.30 -2.36
C ILE A 17 2.42 -8.74 -2.67
N LYS A 18 3.53 -9.24 -2.12
CA LYS A 18 3.93 -10.64 -2.27
C LYS A 18 2.92 -11.61 -1.65
N THR A 19 2.35 -11.26 -0.50
CA THR A 19 1.33 -12.05 0.18
C THR A 19 0.07 -12.24 -0.66
N VAL A 20 -0.37 -11.18 -1.35
CA VAL A 20 -1.59 -11.23 -2.19
C VAL A 20 -1.31 -11.65 -3.64
N ALA A 21 -0.04 -11.84 -4.03
CA ALA A 21 0.35 -12.12 -5.41
C ALA A 21 -0.06 -13.50 -5.92
N ASN A 22 -0.50 -14.41 -5.05
CA ASN A 22 -1.07 -15.70 -5.45
C ASN A 22 -2.41 -15.57 -6.19
N SER A 23 -3.06 -14.40 -6.13
CA SER A 23 -4.31 -14.09 -6.81
C SER A 23 -4.17 -12.79 -7.61
N PRO A 24 -4.10 -12.86 -8.95
CA PRO A 24 -3.99 -11.68 -9.80
C PRO A 24 -5.14 -10.68 -9.60
N GLU A 25 -6.36 -11.18 -9.37
CA GLU A 25 -7.52 -10.32 -9.14
C GLU A 25 -7.43 -9.62 -7.78
N LEU A 26 -6.87 -10.26 -6.76
CA LEU A 26 -6.64 -9.63 -5.46
C LEU A 26 -5.58 -8.51 -5.55
N VAL A 27 -4.49 -8.73 -6.30
CA VAL A 27 -3.48 -7.70 -6.56
C VAL A 27 -4.11 -6.48 -7.26
N LYS A 28 -4.92 -6.71 -8.30
CA LYS A 28 -5.61 -5.63 -9.03
C LYS A 28 -6.57 -4.87 -8.13
N GLY A 29 -7.40 -5.57 -7.36
CA GLY A 29 -8.34 -4.95 -6.42
C GLY A 29 -7.62 -4.13 -5.35
N PHE A 30 -6.55 -4.66 -4.76
CA PHE A 30 -5.74 -3.95 -3.78
C PHE A 30 -5.11 -2.69 -4.35
N ALA A 31 -4.55 -2.75 -5.57
CA ALA A 31 -3.99 -1.59 -6.24
C ALA A 31 -5.06 -0.52 -6.56
N ALA A 32 -6.24 -0.94 -7.01
CA ALA A 32 -7.37 -0.06 -7.29
C ALA A 32 -7.92 0.64 -6.03
N PHE A 33 -7.78 0.01 -4.86
CA PHE A 33 -8.13 0.60 -3.57
C PHE A 33 -7.04 1.56 -3.04
N MET A 34 -5.79 1.10 -2.99
CA MET A 34 -4.69 1.85 -2.36
C MET A 34 -4.28 3.08 -3.15
N GLY A 35 -4.33 3.03 -4.49
CA GLY A 35 -3.92 4.15 -5.35
C GLY A 35 -4.70 5.44 -5.07
N PRO A 36 -6.05 5.42 -5.15
CA PRO A 36 -6.88 6.56 -4.79
C PRO A 36 -6.80 6.93 -3.31
N LEU A 37 -6.76 5.94 -2.40
CA LEU A 37 -6.74 6.19 -0.96
C LEU A 37 -5.50 7.01 -0.55
N MET A 38 -4.32 6.60 -1.00
CA MET A 38 -3.04 7.23 -0.64
C MET A 38 -2.56 8.29 -1.64
N GLY A 39 -3.29 8.48 -2.73
CA GLY A 39 -3.01 9.49 -3.75
C GLY A 39 -3.37 10.91 -3.33
N PRO A 40 -3.25 11.89 -4.25
CA PRO A 40 -3.62 13.28 -4.01
C PRO A 40 -5.09 13.44 -3.57
N GLY A 41 -5.37 14.44 -2.75
CA GLY A 41 -6.72 14.78 -2.28
C GLY A 41 -6.69 15.94 -1.29
N GLU A 42 -7.83 16.26 -0.68
CA GLU A 42 -7.96 17.34 0.31
C GLU A 42 -7.10 17.09 1.56
N VAL A 43 -6.98 15.82 1.96
CA VAL A 43 -6.11 15.40 3.07
C VAL A 43 -4.69 15.21 2.53
N SER A 44 -3.73 15.90 3.14
CA SER A 44 -2.31 15.79 2.76
C SER A 44 -1.80 14.36 2.91
N GLN A 45 -0.85 13.97 2.04
CA GLN A 45 -0.25 12.64 2.09
C GLN A 45 0.39 12.34 3.45
N GLN A 46 1.05 13.34 4.06
CA GLN A 46 1.65 13.21 5.38
C GLN A 46 0.61 12.90 6.47
N LEU A 47 -0.56 13.57 6.44
CA LEU A 47 -1.60 13.30 7.42
C LEU A 47 -2.22 11.91 7.23
N LYS A 48 -2.37 11.43 5.98
CA LYS A 48 -2.81 10.06 5.72
C LYS A 48 -1.86 9.02 6.33
N GLU A 49 -0.55 9.21 6.17
CA GLU A 49 0.46 8.32 6.75
C GLU A 49 0.45 8.36 8.29
N LEU A 50 0.26 9.55 8.89
CA LEU A 50 0.13 9.68 10.35
C LEU A 50 -1.11 8.95 10.90
N ILE A 51 -2.24 9.03 10.18
CA ILE A 51 -3.46 8.28 10.52
C ILE A 51 -3.19 6.77 10.42
N ALA A 52 -2.55 6.31 9.34
CA ALA A 52 -2.20 4.91 9.16
C ALA A 52 -1.30 4.41 10.31
N LEU A 53 -0.26 5.16 10.66
CA LEU A 53 0.62 4.85 11.78
C LEU A 53 -0.14 4.79 13.11
N TYR A 54 -0.98 5.78 13.40
CA TYR A 54 -1.75 5.83 14.64
C TYR A 54 -2.70 4.62 14.77
N VAL A 55 -3.42 4.26 13.70
CA VAL A 55 -4.33 3.11 13.68
C VAL A 55 -3.54 1.80 13.86
N SER A 56 -2.40 1.65 13.20
CA SER A 56 -1.53 0.48 13.37
C SER A 56 -1.02 0.35 14.81
N LEU A 57 -0.59 1.44 15.44
CA LEU A 57 -0.16 1.45 16.84
C LEU A 57 -1.31 1.06 17.78
N LYS A 58 -2.52 1.57 17.56
CA LYS A 58 -3.70 1.20 18.37
C LYS A 58 -4.07 -0.27 18.24
N ASN A 59 -3.79 -0.88 17.10
CA ASN A 59 -4.10 -2.28 16.84
C ASN A 59 -2.91 -3.23 17.09
N ASN A 60 -1.77 -2.73 17.59
CA ASN A 60 -0.53 -3.51 17.71
C ASN A 60 -0.12 -4.19 16.38
N CYS A 61 -0.36 -3.52 15.25
CA CYS A 61 0.05 -3.99 13.94
C CYS A 61 1.53 -3.66 13.72
N HIS A 62 2.39 -4.68 13.81
CA HIS A 62 3.84 -4.52 13.70
C HIS A 62 4.39 -4.53 12.27
N TYR A 63 3.62 -5.10 11.35
CA TYR A 63 3.94 -5.04 9.93
C TYR A 63 3.70 -3.62 9.42
#